data_AF-A0A916QK32-F1
#
_entry.id   AF-A0A916QK32-F1
#
_cell.length_a   1.000
_cell.length_b   1.000
_cell.length_c   1.000
_cell.angle_alpha   90.00
_cell.angle_beta   90.00
_cell.angle_gamma   90.00
#
_symmetry.space_group_name_H-M   'P 1'
#
loop_
_entity.id
_entity.type
_entity.pdbx_description
1 polymer ?
#
loop_
_entity_poly.entity_id
_entity_poly.type
_entity_poly.pdbx_seq_one_letter_code
_entity_poly.pdbx_strand_id
1 'polypeptide(L)' 'MLTLQRWDNKGILKAHRTPTNRRYYTEEQYLQYIGMSENVQDRKTVAYARVSTYGQKDDL' A
#
# COMPACT_ATOMS: atom_id res chain seq x y z
N MET A 1 -9.21 -10.19 -13.13
CA MET A 1 -9.10 -9.08 -12.16
C MET A 1 -8.66 -9.62 -10.79
N LEU A 2 -7.45 -9.24 -10.33
CA LEU A 2 -6.90 -9.62 -9.02
C LEU A 2 -7.30 -8.57 -7.98
N THR A 3 -7.94 -8.97 -6.89
CA THR A 3 -8.31 -8.06 -5.78
C THR A 3 -7.91 -8.69 -4.45
N LEU A 4 -7.50 -7.86 -3.48
CA LEU A 4 -7.10 -8.30 -2.14
C LEU A 4 -8.18 -9.16 -1.47
N GLN A 5 -9.46 -8.85 -1.70
CA GLN A 5 -10.57 -9.64 -1.18
C GLN A 5 -10.61 -11.08 -1.72
N ARG A 6 -10.24 -11.30 -3.00
CA ARG A 6 -10.13 -12.66 -3.55
C ARG A 6 -8.97 -13.42 -2.91
N TRP A 7 -7.89 -12.74 -2.53
CA TRP A 7 -6.76 -13.38 -1.86
C TRP A 7 -7.08 -13.74 -0.41
N ASP A 8 -7.83 -12.89 0.30
CA ASP A 8 -8.38 -13.19 1.63
C ASP A 8 -9.29 -14.42 1.56
N ASN A 9 -10.23 -14.47 0.61
CA ASN A 9 -11.11 -15.62 0.41
C ASN A 9 -10.36 -16.91 0.01
N LYS A 10 -9.22 -16.78 -0.70
CA LYS A 10 -8.36 -17.91 -1.09
C LYS A 10 -7.34 -18.30 -0.02
N GLY A 11 -7.23 -17.56 1.08
CA GLY A 11 -6.22 -17.78 2.12
C GLY A 11 -4.79 -17.42 1.72
N ILE A 12 -4.60 -16.70 0.61
CA ILE A 12 -3.28 -16.29 0.10
C ILE A 12 -2.73 -15.11 0.90
N LEU A 13 -3.60 -14.16 1.26
CA LEU A 13 -3.27 -13.01 2.09
C LEU A 13 -4.38 -12.83 3.13
N LYS A 14 -4.14 -13.36 4.33
CA LYS A 14 -5.15 -13.38 5.39
C LYS A 14 -5.34 -11.98 5.99
N ALA A 15 -6.52 -11.38 5.78
CA ALA A 15 -6.81 -10.05 6.32
C ALA A 15 -6.96 -10.10 7.85
N HIS A 16 -6.43 -9.08 8.52
CA HIS A 16 -6.76 -8.84 9.92
C HIS A 16 -8.19 -8.30 10.07
N ARG A 17 -8.78 -8.50 11.26
CA ARG A 17 -10.16 -8.14 11.56
C ARG A 17 -10.20 -7.23 12.77
N THR A 18 -10.93 -6.13 12.65
CA THR A 18 -11.27 -5.31 13.81
C THR A 18 -12.29 -6.06 14.70
N PRO A 19 -12.51 -5.63 15.94
CA PRO A 19 -13.59 -6.16 16.78
C PRO A 19 -14.98 -6.06 16.11
N THR A 20 -15.17 -5.09 15.20
CA THR A 20 -16.37 -4.91 14.37
C THR A 20 -16.30 -5.67 13.03
N ASN A 21 -15.41 -6.66 12.89
CA ASN A 21 -15.23 -7.51 11.72
C ASN A 21 -14.85 -6.80 10.40
N ARG A 22 -14.26 -5.60 10.48
CA ARG A 22 -13.76 -4.90 9.29
C ARG A 22 -12.40 -5.46 8.87
N ARG A 23 -12.23 -5.72 7.57
CA ARG A 23 -10.97 -6.16 6.96
C ARG A 23 -9.97 -5.01 6.91
N TYR A 24 -8.74 -5.25 7.35
CA TYR A 24 -7.60 -4.39 7.09
C TYR A 24 -6.36 -5.23 6.79
N TYR A 25 -5.41 -4.63 6.07
CA TYR A 25 -4.14 -5.24 5.69
C TYR A 25 -3.03 -4.37 6.26
N THR A 26 -2.02 -4.99 6.84
CA THR A 26 -0.83 -4.27 7.32
C THR A 26 0.23 -4.26 6.23
N GLU A 27 1.10 -3.26 6.27
CA GLU A 27 2.25 -3.17 5.36
C GLU A 27 3.17 -4.39 5.52
N GLU A 28 3.36 -4.87 6.74
CA GLU A 28 4.14 -6.08 7.04
C GLU A 28 3.65 -7.32 6.30
N GLN A 29 2.33 -7.56 6.26
CA GLN A 29 1.75 -8.69 5.53
C GLN A 29 2.02 -8.61 4.02
N TYR A 30 1.96 -7.39 3.47
CA TYR A 30 2.26 -7.14 2.07
C TYR A 30 3.74 -7.38 1.77
N LEU A 31 4.64 -6.86 2.61
CA LEU A 31 6.08 -7.03 2.46
C LEU A 31 6.51 -8.50 2.58
N GLN A 32 5.93 -9.23 3.54
CA GLN A 32 6.16 -10.67 3.71
C GLN A 32 5.70 -11.46 2.47
N TYR A 33 4.55 -11.12 1.90
CA TYR A 33 4.03 -11.77 0.69
C TYR A 33 4.92 -11.52 -0.54
N ILE A 34 5.49 -10.32 -0.67
CA ILE A 34 6.36 -9.97 -1.81
C ILE A 34 7.78 -10.56 -1.65
N GLY A 35 8.08 -11.21 -0.52
CA GLY A 35 9.42 -11.71 -0.24
C GLY A 35 10.43 -10.58 -0.01
N MET A 36 9.95 -9.36 0.25
CA MET A 36 10.75 -8.22 0.68
C MET A 36 10.85 -8.22 2.21
N SER A 37 11.15 -9.38 2.80
CA SER A 37 11.70 -9.42 4.14
C SER A 37 13.13 -8.90 4.05
N GLU A 38 13.34 -7.69 4.58
CA GLU A 38 14.63 -7.23 5.13
C GLU A 38 15.68 -6.57 4.21
N ASN A 39 15.37 -6.16 2.98
CA ASN A 39 16.22 -5.17 2.30
C ASN A 39 15.80 -3.73 2.65
N VAL A 40 15.92 -3.39 3.94
CA VAL A 40 15.75 -2.00 4.42
C VAL A 40 16.80 -1.07 3.80
N GLN A 41 17.92 -1.63 3.34
CA GLN A 41 19.09 -0.89 2.87
C GLN A 41 18.90 -0.19 1.50
N ASP A 42 18.00 -0.69 0.63
CA ASP A 42 17.81 -0.17 -0.75
C ASP A 42 16.47 0.57 -0.95
N ARG A 43 15.93 1.20 0.09
CA ARG A 43 14.71 1.99 -0.05
C ARG A 43 15.01 3.32 -0.74
N LYS A 44 14.38 3.54 -1.90
CA LYS A 44 14.41 4.84 -2.57
C LYS A 44 13.60 5.85 -1.77
N THR A 45 14.21 6.96 -1.38
CA THR A 45 13.51 8.12 -0.81
C THR A 45 12.65 8.77 -1.88
N VAL A 46 11.33 8.65 -1.77
CA VAL A 46 10.37 9.27 -2.71
C VAL A 46 9.62 10.38 -1.99
N ALA A 47 9.70 11.60 -2.53
CA ALA A 47 8.88 12.73 -2.09
C ALA A 47 7.66 12.87 -3.01
N TYR A 48 6.46 12.95 -2.43
CA TYR A 48 5.23 13.26 -3.15
C TYR A 48 4.81 14.70 -2.85
N ALA A 49 4.71 15.52 -3.89
CA ALA A 49 4.11 16.86 -3.81
C ALA A 49 2.89 16.90 -4.73
N ARG A 50 1.70 17.14 -4.18
CA ARG A 50 0.51 17.44 -4.98
C ARG A 50 0.47 18.95 -5.24
N VAL A 51 0.38 19.35 -6.50
CA VAL A 51 0.10 20.73 -6.88
C VAL A 51 -1.38 20.83 -7.18
N SER A 52 -2.15 21.47 -6.31
CA SER A 52 -3.50 21.92 -6.65
C SER A 52 -3.35 23.21 -7.43
N THR A 53 -3.42 23.16 -8.76
CA THR A 53 -3.37 24.37 -9.59
C THR A 53 -4.63 25.19 -9.33
N TYR A 54 -4.50 26.28 -8.56
CA TYR A 54 -5.40 27.42 -8.63
C TYR A 54 -4.53 28.66 -8.91
N GLY A 55 -4.10 28.80 -10.16
CA GLY A 55 -3.26 29.90 -10.63
C GLY A 55 -1.99 29.43 -11.33
N GLN A 56 -2.13 28.81 -12.50
CA GLN A 56 -1.04 28.75 -13.47
C GLN A 56 -0.75 30.20 -13.89
N LYS A 57 0.28 30.82 -13.31
CA LYS A 57 0.87 32.04 -13.87
C LYS A 57 1.89 31.59 -14.90
N ASP A 58 1.79 32.22 -16.06
CA ASP A 58 2.59 32.03 -17.26
C ASP A 58 3.99 32.62 -17.07
N ASP A 59 4.83 32.00 -16.23
CA ASP A 59 6.29 32.12 -16.32
C ASP A 59 7.00 31.11 -15.41
N LEU A 60 7.39 29.96 -15.98
CA LEU A 60 8.73 29.36 -15.94
C LEU A 60 8.77 28.03 -16.72
#